data_AF-A0A7S0ZUU3-F1
#
_entry.id   AF-A0A7S0ZUU3-F1
#
_cell.length_a   1.000
_cell.length_b   1.000
_cell.length_c   1.000
_cell.angle_alpha   90.00
_cell.angle_beta   90.00
_cell.angle_gamma   90.00
#
_symmetry.space_group_name_H-M   'P 1'
#
loop_
_entity.id
_entity.type
_entity.pdbx_description
1 polymer ?
#
loop_
_entity_poly.entity_id
_entity_poly.type
_entity_poly.pdbx_seq_one_letter_code
_entity_poly.pdbx_strand_id
1 'polypeptide(L)'
;YYVERCNCFWVLAPDARHEDRHQRCGFASWRGRGWCRLEEWANFLSRRSLMPLVVTDTQRIVTYSMISFLMDNLNKPARAPCMGMFSCCEMNHVTRTGRPFECDKEAIIQVLNGMFNAKVVDQLKLSP
;
A
#
# COMPACT_ATOMS: atom_id res chain seq x y z
N TYR A 1 12.61 5.29 3.16
CA TYR A 1 12.62 4.70 1.80
C TYR A 1 13.00 3.22 1.82
N TYR A 2 12.20 2.33 2.43
CA TYR A 2 12.54 0.90 2.41
C TYR A 2 12.08 0.22 1.11
N VAL A 3 10.87 0.54 0.63
CA VAL A 3 10.34 0.00 -0.65
C VAL A 3 11.26 0.35 -1.82
N GLU A 4 11.76 1.59 -1.88
CA GLU A 4 12.72 2.03 -2.90
C GLU A 4 14.05 1.23 -2.91
N ARG A 5 14.43 0.67 -1.75
CA ARG A 5 15.70 -0.05 -1.57
C ARG A 5 15.54 -1.57 -1.57
N CYS A 6 14.32 -2.09 -1.67
CA CYS A 6 14.08 -3.52 -1.63
C CYS A 6 14.46 -4.20 -2.95
N ASN A 7 14.88 -5.47 -2.87
CA ASN A 7 15.16 -6.30 -4.04
C ASN A 7 13.99 -7.23 -4.40
N CYS A 8 13.04 -7.41 -3.48
CA CYS A 8 11.84 -8.19 -3.65
C CYS A 8 10.66 -7.51 -2.95
N PHE A 9 9.45 -7.71 -3.49
CA PHE A 9 8.22 -7.21 -2.91
C PHE A 9 7.25 -8.38 -2.76
N TRP A 10 6.89 -8.71 -1.53
CA TRP A 10 6.05 -9.86 -1.21
C TRP A 10 4.76 -9.39 -0.53
N VAL A 11 3.63 -9.88 -1.02
CA VAL A 11 2.33 -9.72 -0.38
C VAL A 11 1.93 -11.07 0.19
N LEU A 12 2.16 -11.25 1.49
CA LEU A 12 1.71 -12.44 2.21
C LEU A 12 0.32 -12.17 2.79
N ALA A 13 -0.71 -12.75 2.19
CA ALA A 13 -2.09 -12.57 2.61
C ALA A 13 -2.88 -13.90 2.55
N PRO A 14 -2.44 -14.93 3.29
CA PRO A 14 -3.21 -16.16 3.46
C PRO A 14 -4.53 -15.88 4.16
N ASP A 15 -5.50 -16.78 3.98
CA ASP A 15 -6.75 -16.72 4.71
C ASP A 15 -6.46 -17.07 6.18
N ALA A 16 -6.77 -16.13 7.06
CA ALA A 16 -6.57 -16.27 8.49
C ALA A 16 -7.79 -15.77 9.24
N ARG A 17 -7.90 -16.11 10.52
CA ARG A 17 -8.89 -15.52 11.42
C ARG A 17 -8.14 -14.65 12.42
N HIS A 18 -8.50 -13.37 12.51
CA HIS A 18 -7.94 -12.49 13.53
C HIS A 18 -8.28 -13.03 14.91
N GLU A 19 -7.30 -13.17 15.80
CA GLU A 19 -7.49 -13.75 17.12
C GLU A 19 -8.54 -12.96 17.92
N ASP A 20 -8.32 -11.65 18.12
CA ASP A 20 -9.22 -10.84 18.95
C ASP A 20 -10.57 -10.50 18.29
N ARG A 21 -10.54 -10.11 17.00
CA ARG A 21 -11.74 -9.66 16.28
C ARG A 21 -12.57 -10.80 15.70
N HIS A 22 -12.01 -12.00 15.63
CA HIS A 22 -12.59 -13.17 14.98
C HIS A 22 -13.00 -12.97 13.51
N GLN A 23 -12.55 -11.89 12.88
CA GLN A 23 -12.81 -11.53 11.49
C GLN A 23 -11.91 -12.34 10.55
N ARG A 24 -12.42 -12.66 9.35
CA ARG A 24 -11.59 -13.26 8.30
C ARG A 24 -10.62 -12.21 7.76
N CYS A 25 -9.36 -12.56 7.75
CA CYS A 25 -8.27 -11.85 7.10
C CYS A 25 -7.84 -12.66 5.87
N GLY A 26 -7.29 -11.97 4.89
CA GLY A 26 -6.88 -12.52 3.60
C GLY A 26 -6.61 -11.39 2.61
N PHE A 27 -6.40 -11.73 1.34
CA PHE A 27 -6.02 -10.76 0.31
C PHE A 27 -7.00 -9.59 0.18
N ALA A 28 -8.31 -9.83 0.26
CA ALA A 28 -9.32 -8.77 0.20
C ALA A 28 -9.18 -7.78 1.36
N SER A 29 -8.99 -8.28 2.60
CA SER A 29 -8.77 -7.42 3.77
C SER A 29 -7.45 -6.65 3.68
N TRP A 30 -6.38 -7.28 3.16
CA TRP A 30 -5.08 -6.66 2.92
C TRP A 30 -5.22 -5.47 1.95
N ARG A 31 -5.91 -5.68 0.81
CA ARG A 31 -6.26 -4.64 -0.16
C ARG A 31 -7.18 -3.56 0.41
N GLY A 32 -7.81 -3.77 1.57
CA GLY A 32 -8.60 -2.78 2.28
C GLY A 32 -7.77 -1.79 3.11
N ARG A 33 -6.54 -2.17 3.50
CA ARG A 33 -5.71 -1.39 4.42
C ARG A 33 -4.97 -0.27 3.71
N GLY A 34 -4.99 0.91 4.32
CA GLY A 34 -4.34 2.12 3.81
C GLY A 34 -2.83 1.95 3.64
N TRP A 35 -2.16 1.41 4.66
CA TRP A 35 -0.72 1.15 4.62
C TRP A 35 -0.33 0.18 3.51
N CYS A 36 -1.07 -0.92 3.33
CA CYS A 36 -0.79 -1.91 2.28
C CYS A 36 -0.94 -1.32 0.87
N ARG A 37 -1.98 -0.50 0.64
CA ARG A 37 -2.14 0.23 -0.61
C ARG A 37 -1.00 1.22 -0.84
N LEU A 38 -0.57 1.93 0.21
CA LEU A 38 0.57 2.84 0.13
C LEU A 38 1.83 2.08 -0.31
N GLU A 39 2.08 0.88 0.23
CA GLU A 39 3.24 0.06 -0.16
C GLU A 39 3.20 -0.33 -1.65
N GLU A 40 2.03 -0.72 -2.17
CA GLU A 40 1.88 -1.02 -3.60
C GLU A 40 2.13 0.21 -4.47
N TRP A 41 1.56 1.36 -4.10
CA TRP A 41 1.78 2.61 -4.81
C TRP A 41 3.21 3.10 -4.69
N ALA A 42 3.87 2.89 -3.55
CA ALA A 42 5.28 3.18 -3.36
C ALA A 42 6.16 2.30 -4.25
N ASN A 43 5.84 1.00 -4.40
CA ASN A 43 6.54 0.14 -5.35
C ASN A 43 6.33 0.63 -6.79
N PHE A 44 5.10 0.99 -7.15
CA PHE A 44 4.80 1.56 -8.45
C PHE A 44 5.51 2.90 -8.72
N LEU A 45 5.64 3.77 -7.72
CA LEU A 45 6.29 5.08 -7.82
C LEU A 45 7.80 5.03 -7.55
N SER A 46 8.35 3.88 -7.17
CA SER A 46 9.80 3.73 -7.04
C SER A 46 10.50 3.87 -8.40
N ARG A 47 11.77 4.27 -8.38
CA ARG A 47 12.59 4.33 -9.62
C ARG A 47 12.79 2.95 -10.21
N ARG A 48 12.86 1.92 -9.36
CA ARG A 48 12.93 0.51 -9.74
C ARG A 48 11.72 -0.25 -9.21
N SER A 49 10.61 -0.15 -9.91
CA SER A 49 9.41 -0.92 -9.58
C SER A 49 9.65 -2.43 -9.74
N LEU A 50 9.26 -3.19 -8.72
CA LEU A 50 9.35 -4.64 -8.69
C LEU A 50 8.01 -5.27 -9.07
N MET A 51 8.05 -6.54 -9.47
CA MET A 51 6.84 -7.35 -9.65
C MET A 51 6.50 -8.02 -8.31
N PRO A 52 5.38 -7.65 -7.65
CA PRO A 52 4.97 -8.29 -6.42
C PRO A 52 4.71 -9.78 -6.58
N LEU A 53 5.19 -10.57 -5.64
CA LEU A 53 4.79 -11.95 -5.44
C LEU A 53 3.68 -12.00 -4.39
N VAL A 54 2.49 -12.41 -4.79
CA VAL A 54 1.31 -12.49 -3.92
C VAL A 54 1.09 -13.94 -3.53
N VAL A 55 1.05 -14.20 -2.22
CA VAL A 55 0.88 -15.53 -1.64
C VAL A 55 -0.47 -15.55 -0.91
N THR A 56 -1.37 -16.43 -1.35
CA THR A 56 -2.71 -16.63 -0.79
C THR A 56 -3.02 -18.12 -0.71
N ASP A 57 -4.07 -18.51 0.03
CA ASP A 57 -4.42 -19.93 0.16
C ASP A 57 -5.15 -20.49 -1.07
N THR A 58 -5.96 -19.67 -1.76
CA THR A 58 -6.73 -20.07 -2.95
C THR A 58 -5.90 -20.07 -4.23
N GLN A 59 -5.00 -19.09 -4.38
CA GLN A 59 -3.94 -19.10 -5.40
C GLN A 59 -2.59 -19.12 -4.70
N ARG A 60 -1.95 -20.30 -4.67
CA ARG A 60 -0.76 -20.55 -3.84
C ARG A 60 0.32 -19.47 -4.02
N ILE A 61 0.59 -19.06 -5.26
CA ILE A 61 1.52 -17.97 -5.58
C ILE A 61 1.11 -17.36 -6.93
N VAL A 62 0.94 -16.03 -7.01
CA VAL A 62 0.74 -15.30 -8.27
C VAL A 62 1.63 -14.06 -8.34
N THR A 63 2.10 -13.74 -9.53
CA THR A 63 2.80 -12.50 -9.80
C THR A 63 1.82 -11.44 -10.29
N TYR A 64 1.96 -10.22 -9.79
CA TYR A 64 1.10 -9.12 -10.18
C TYR A 64 1.88 -8.11 -11.02
N SER A 65 1.72 -8.14 -12.35
CA SER A 65 2.46 -7.22 -13.22
C SER A 65 2.04 -5.76 -13.00
N MET A 66 2.91 -4.81 -13.35
CA MET A 66 2.55 -3.38 -13.27
C MET A 66 1.37 -3.01 -14.17
N ILE A 67 1.26 -3.65 -15.34
CA ILE A 67 0.12 -3.41 -16.25
C ILE A 67 -1.17 -3.91 -15.59
N SER A 68 -1.14 -5.11 -15.01
CA SER A 68 -2.27 -5.65 -14.26
C SER A 68 -2.67 -4.73 -13.10
N PHE A 69 -1.70 -4.23 -12.34
CA PHE A 69 -1.92 -3.24 -11.27
C PHE A 69 -2.62 -1.97 -11.77
N LEU A 70 -2.13 -1.37 -12.87
CA LEU A 70 -2.71 -0.16 -13.43
C LEU A 70 -4.14 -0.39 -13.91
N MET A 71 -4.37 -1.47 -14.66
CA MET A 71 -5.71 -1.84 -15.15
C MET A 71 -6.67 -2.11 -14.00
N ASP A 72 -6.19 -2.73 -12.92
CA ASP A 72 -7.03 -3.00 -11.75
C ASP A 72 -7.40 -1.76 -10.96
N ASN A 73 -6.58 -0.71 -10.98
CA ASN A 73 -6.85 0.54 -10.28
C ASN A 73 -7.50 1.60 -11.17
N LEU A 74 -7.51 1.42 -12.50
CA LEU A 74 -8.13 2.32 -13.46
C LEU A 74 -9.60 2.55 -13.11
N ASN A 75 -10.01 3.82 -13.05
CA ASN A 75 -11.36 4.26 -12.70
C ASN A 75 -11.89 3.76 -11.34
N LYS A 76 -11.01 3.36 -10.40
CA LYS A 76 -11.40 2.91 -9.06
C LYS A 76 -10.77 3.79 -7.97
N PRO A 77 -11.22 5.04 -7.79
CA PRO A 77 -10.66 5.95 -6.78
C PRO A 77 -10.78 5.38 -5.35
N ALA A 78 -11.78 4.53 -5.09
CA ALA A 78 -11.93 3.81 -3.83
C ALA A 78 -10.75 2.87 -3.51
N ARG A 79 -9.87 2.56 -4.47
CA ARG A 79 -8.63 1.78 -4.29
C ARG A 79 -7.40 2.65 -4.03
N ALA A 80 -7.53 3.98 -4.03
CA ALA A 80 -6.42 4.87 -3.71
C ALA A 80 -5.91 4.65 -2.27
N PRO A 81 -4.63 4.93 -1.97
CA PRO A 81 -4.06 4.78 -0.63
C PRO A 81 -4.86 5.53 0.45
N CYS A 82 -5.19 6.81 0.20
CA CYS A 82 -5.93 7.65 1.14
C CYS A 82 -7.39 7.19 1.39
N MET A 83 -7.93 6.35 0.50
CA MET A 83 -9.26 5.75 0.66
C MET A 83 -9.22 4.40 1.40
N GLY A 84 -8.02 3.92 1.78
CA GLY A 84 -7.87 2.72 2.59
C GLY A 84 -8.13 2.95 4.08
N MET A 85 -8.29 1.85 4.80
CA MET A 85 -8.45 1.83 6.25
C MET A 85 -7.09 1.89 6.94
N PHE A 86 -6.78 2.99 7.60
CA PHE A 86 -5.55 3.15 8.40
C PHE A 86 -5.81 2.78 9.85
N SER A 87 -4.78 2.31 10.53
CA SER A 87 -4.85 2.05 11.97
C SER A 87 -5.21 3.32 12.76
N CYS A 88 -4.74 4.50 12.33
CA CYS A 88 -5.14 5.78 12.91
C CYS A 88 -6.68 5.98 12.88
N CYS A 89 -7.31 5.64 11.76
CA CYS A 89 -8.76 5.74 11.57
C CYS A 89 -9.52 4.67 12.36
N GLU A 90 -9.02 3.42 12.42
CA GLU A 90 -9.63 2.35 13.22
C GLU A 90 -9.63 2.69 14.73
N MET A 91 -8.63 3.45 15.18
CA MET A 91 -8.53 3.92 16.56
C MET A 91 -9.30 5.23 16.81
N ASN A 92 -10.10 5.71 15.85
CA ASN A 92 -10.80 7.00 15.91
C ASN A 92 -9.86 8.19 16.19
N HIS A 93 -8.59 8.10 15.81
CA HIS A 93 -7.56 9.12 16.05
C HIS A 93 -7.36 9.47 17.54
N VAL A 94 -7.61 8.52 18.44
CA VAL A 94 -7.42 8.69 19.89
C VAL A 94 -6.55 7.56 20.44
N THR A 95 -5.49 7.92 21.15
CA THR A 95 -4.61 6.94 21.82
C THR A 95 -5.34 6.21 22.94
N ARG A 96 -4.80 5.09 23.42
CA ARG A 96 -5.36 4.37 24.59
C ARG A 96 -5.49 5.24 25.85
N THR A 97 -4.68 6.29 25.96
CA THR A 97 -4.71 7.27 27.06
C THR A 97 -5.68 8.43 26.84
N GLY A 98 -6.45 8.43 25.74
CA GLY A 98 -7.42 9.48 25.41
C GLY A 98 -6.83 10.72 24.71
N ARG A 99 -5.54 10.72 24.38
CA ARG A 99 -4.91 11.84 23.66
C ARG A 99 -5.20 11.75 22.16
N PRO A 100 -5.65 12.84 21.49
CA PRO A 100 -5.83 12.86 20.05
C PRO A 100 -4.50 12.83 19.32
N PHE A 101 -4.49 12.32 18.08
CA PHE A 101 -3.34 12.36 17.18
C PHE A 101 -3.76 12.56 15.73
N GLU A 102 -2.82 12.97 14.88
CA GLU A 102 -3.09 13.31 13.48
C GLU A 102 -3.39 12.08 12.62
N CYS A 103 -4.09 12.30 11.51
CA CYS A 103 -4.41 11.24 10.55
C CYS A 103 -3.25 11.00 9.60
N ASP A 104 -2.79 9.74 9.50
CA ASP A 104 -1.71 9.36 8.59
C ASP A 104 -2.02 9.65 7.11
N LYS A 105 -3.31 9.78 6.75
CA LYS A 105 -3.73 10.09 5.37
C LYS A 105 -3.12 11.39 4.85
N GLU A 106 -2.95 12.39 5.71
CA GLU A 106 -2.37 13.68 5.32
C GLU A 106 -0.86 13.54 5.09
N ALA A 107 -0.18 12.82 5.97
CA ALA A 107 1.25 12.56 5.86
C ALA A 107 1.60 11.78 4.57
N ILE A 108 0.80 10.78 4.20
CA ILE A 108 1.12 9.95 3.03
C ILE A 108 0.95 10.69 1.69
N ILE A 109 0.15 11.76 1.62
CA ILE A 109 0.03 12.58 0.41
C ILE A 109 1.37 13.22 0.08
N GLN A 110 2.07 13.76 1.09
CA GLN A 110 3.39 14.35 0.93
C GLN A 110 4.41 13.31 0.45
N VAL A 111 4.35 12.09 1.00
CA VAL A 111 5.20 10.96 0.58
C VAL A 111 4.96 10.61 -0.89
N LEU A 112 3.68 10.41 -1.29
CA LEU A 112 3.32 10.05 -2.66
C LEU A 112 3.74 11.12 -3.67
N ASN A 113 3.51 12.40 -3.36
CA ASN A 113 3.95 13.52 -4.20
C ASN A 113 5.47 13.55 -4.35
N GLY A 114 6.21 13.33 -3.25
CA GLY A 114 7.67 13.24 -3.29
C GLY A 114 8.17 12.11 -4.18
N MET A 115 7.57 10.93 -4.08
CA MET A 115 7.93 9.78 -4.92
C MET A 115 7.59 10.01 -6.40
N PHE A 116 6.43 10.59 -6.69
CA PHE A 116 6.03 10.94 -8.05
C PHE A 116 7.03 11.90 -8.70
N ASN A 117 7.35 13.01 -8.03
CA ASN A 117 8.29 14.01 -8.53
C ASN A 117 9.68 13.40 -8.76
N ALA A 118 10.17 12.60 -7.80
CA ALA A 118 11.46 11.93 -7.93
C ALA A 118 11.49 10.96 -9.13
N LYS A 119 10.41 10.21 -9.37
CA LYS A 119 10.30 9.31 -10.52
C LYS A 119 10.24 10.08 -11.85
N VAL A 120 9.51 11.19 -11.91
CA VAL A 120 9.47 12.04 -13.11
C VAL A 120 10.86 12.59 -13.45
N VAL A 121 11.59 13.12 -12.47
CA VAL A 121 12.96 13.62 -12.65
C VAL A 121 13.88 12.52 -13.18
N ASP A 122 13.83 11.33 -12.58
CA ASP A 122 14.62 10.16 -12.99
C ASP A 122 14.29 9.72 -14.43
N GLN A 123 13.01 9.61 -14.78
CA GLN A 123 12.56 9.19 -16.13
C GLN A 123 12.88 10.20 -17.21
N LEU A 124 12.77 11.49 -16.91
CA LEU A 124 13.09 12.58 -17.84
C LEU A 124 14.60 12.88 -17.89
N LYS A 125 15.41 12.22 -17.06
CA LYS A 125 16.85 12.46 -16.90
C LYS A 125 17.16 13.95 -16.66
N LEU A 126 16.29 14.63 -15.92
CA LEU A 126 16.51 16.03 -15.57
C LEU A 126 17.66 16.08 -14.56
N SER A 127 18.66 16.92 -14.82
CA SER A 127 19.72 17.20 -13.84
C SER A 127 19.09 17.73 -12.54
N PRO A 128 19.61 17.33 -11.36
CA PRO A 128 19.09 17.78 -10.08
C PRO A 128 19.20 19.30 -9.90
#